data_AF-A0A3B0UZ66-F1
#
_entry.id   AF-A0A3B0UZ66-F1
#
_cell.length_a   1.000
_cell.length_b   1.000
_cell.length_c   1.000
_cell.angle_alpha   90.00
_cell.angle_beta   90.00
_cell.angle_gamma   90.00
#
_symmetry.space_group_name_H-M   'P 1'
#
loop_
_entity.id
_entity.type
_entity.pdbx_description
1 polymer ?
#
loop_
_entity_poly.entity_id
_entity_poly.type
_entity_poly.pdbx_seq_one_letter_code
_entity_poly.pdbx_strand_id
1 'polypeptide(L)'
;MLDDGYLLHLCRYIHANPVLHGLVPTLDEWPYSNYFEWVGERNGRLQDRTFIQQHFATPELYRHFINDYLTNRTSPKSFNDWLGASNFE
;
A
#
# COMPACT_ATOMS: atom_id res chain seq x y z
N MET A 1 -8.28 -7.32 20.82
CA MET A 1 -7.08 -6.49 20.61
C MET A 1 -6.40 -7.05 19.39
N LEU A 2 -6.18 -6.23 18.36
CA LEU A 2 -5.27 -6.63 17.28
C LEU A 2 -3.88 -6.74 17.93
N ASP A 3 -3.27 -7.91 17.86
CA ASP A 3 -1.90 -8.12 18.30
C ASP A 3 -0.96 -7.29 17.41
N ASP A 4 0.08 -6.68 17.97
CA ASP A 4 1.05 -5.86 17.23
C ASP A 4 1.70 -6.67 16.10
N GLY A 5 1.83 -7.99 16.28
CA GLY A 5 2.27 -8.91 15.24
C GLY A 5 1.41 -8.87 13.97
N TYR A 6 0.09 -8.81 14.11
CA TYR A 6 -0.82 -8.70 12.96
C TYR A 6 -0.60 -7.39 12.19
N LEU A 7 -0.42 -6.27 12.90
CA LEU A 7 -0.16 -4.98 12.28
C LEU A 7 1.17 -4.98 11.51
N LEU A 8 2.23 -5.57 12.08
CA LEU A 8 3.53 -5.71 11.42
C LEU A 8 3.44 -6.53 10.12
N HIS A 9 2.69 -7.63 10.15
CA HIS A 9 2.45 -8.44 8.95
C HIS A 9 1.68 -7.67 7.87
N LEU A 10 0.70 -6.84 8.26
CA LEU A 10 -0.03 -5.98 7.32
C LEU A 10 0.89 -4.90 6.71
N CYS A 11 1.76 -4.28 7.51
CA CYS A 11 2.76 -3.34 6.99
C CYS A 11 3.69 -4.02 5.97
N ARG A 12 4.22 -5.20 6.29
CA ARG A 12 5.04 -6.01 5.36
C ARG A 12 4.30 -6.29 4.05
N TYR A 13 3.03 -6.69 4.12
CA TYR A 13 2.21 -6.94 2.94
C TYR A 13 2.09 -5.68 2.05
N ILE A 14 1.74 -4.54 2.66
CA ILE A 14 1.60 -3.27 1.94
C ILE A 14 2.91 -2.86 1.25
N HIS A 15 4.05 -2.97 1.95
CA HIS A 15 5.36 -2.65 1.38
C HIS A 15 5.75 -3.60 0.25
N ALA A 16 5.45 -4.89 0.35
CA ALA A 16 5.83 -5.90 -0.64
C ALA A 16 4.98 -5.88 -1.92
N ASN A 17 3.75 -5.34 -1.87
CA ASN A 17 2.79 -5.36 -2.99
C ASN A 17 3.35 -4.90 -4.34
N PRO A 18 4.12 -3.79 -4.45
CA PRO A 18 4.64 -3.32 -5.73
C PRO A 18 5.54 -4.34 -6.42
N VAL A 19 6.35 -5.07 -5.64
CA VAL A 19 7.24 -6.12 -6.16
C VAL A 19 6.44 -7.40 -6.43
N LEU A 20 5.59 -7.82 -5.48
CA LEU A 20 4.77 -9.03 -5.62
C LEU A 20 3.84 -9.01 -6.84
N HIS A 21 3.36 -7.82 -7.22
CA HIS A 21 2.51 -7.61 -8.40
C HIS A 21 3.27 -7.14 -9.65
N GLY A 22 4.61 -7.14 -9.61
CA GLY A 22 5.45 -6.86 -10.78
C GLY A 22 5.39 -5.42 -11.28
N LEU A 23 5.02 -4.46 -10.43
CA LEU A 23 5.05 -3.03 -10.76
C LEU A 23 6.48 -2.50 -10.83
N VAL A 24 7.35 -3.01 -9.96
CA VAL A 24 8.78 -2.69 -9.89
C VAL A 24 9.59 -3.94 -9.54
N PRO A 25 10.87 -4.04 -9.95
CA PRO A 25 11.72 -5.18 -9.63
C PRO A 25 12.16 -5.20 -8.15
N THR A 26 12.28 -4.04 -7.51
CA THR A 26 12.77 -3.90 -6.13
C THR A 26 12.01 -2.83 -5.36
N LEU A 27 12.08 -2.86 -4.02
CA LEU A 27 11.32 -1.96 -3.15
C LEU A 27 11.79 -0.50 -3.23
N ASP A 28 13.07 -0.29 -3.51
CA ASP A 28 13.70 1.03 -3.67
C ASP A 28 13.23 1.77 -4.95
N GLU A 29 12.54 1.08 -5.86
CA GLU A 29 11.95 1.69 -7.05
C GLU A 29 10.48 2.14 -6.85
N TRP A 30 9.88 1.93 -5.67
CA TRP A 30 8.49 2.32 -5.38
C TRP A 30 8.37 3.49 -4.38
N PRO A 31 8.33 4.76 -4.85
CA PRO A 31 8.32 5.94 -3.97
C PRO A 31 6.99 6.17 -3.22
N TYR A 32 5.91 5.51 -3.66
CA TYR A 32 4.54 5.73 -3.19
C TYR A 32 4.16 4.90 -1.95
N SER A 33 5.13 4.53 -1.11
CA SER A 33 4.91 3.88 0.19
C SER A 33 5.81 4.50 1.26
N ASN A 34 5.48 4.26 2.54
CA ASN A 34 6.32 4.71 3.66
C ASN A 34 7.48 3.74 4.00
N TYR A 35 7.85 2.85 3.07
CA TYR A 35 8.96 1.90 3.24
C TYR A 35 10.27 2.62 3.57
N PHE A 36 10.61 3.69 2.84
CA PHE A 36 11.87 4.42 3.04
C PHE A 36 11.99 5.08 4.43
N GLU A 37 10.87 5.47 5.04
CA GLU A 37 10.86 5.94 6.43
C GLU A 37 11.16 4.82 7.42
N TRP A 38 10.75 3.58 7.13
CA TRP A 38 11.00 2.42 8.00
C TRP A 38 12.46 1.97 7.95
N VAL A 39 13.09 2.05 6.78
CA VAL A 39 14.51 1.67 6.60
C VAL A 39 15.48 2.83 6.82
N GLY A 40 14.98 4.04 7.12
CA GLY A 40 15.82 5.20 7.42
C GLY A 40 16.47 5.85 6.19
N GLU A 41 15.98 5.56 4.99
CA GLU A 41 16.52 6.04 3.71
C GLU A 41 15.86 7.35 3.24
N ARG A 42 14.71 7.72 3.80
CA ARG A 42 14.04 9.01 3.55
C ARG A 42 13.69 9.72 4.85
N ASN A 43 14.27 10.90 5.06
CA ASN A 43 13.92 11.78 6.17
C ASN A 43 12.70 12.66 5.83
N GLY A 44 11.55 12.01 5.66
CA GLY A 44 10.24 12.67 5.56
C GLY A 44 9.82 13.23 4.19
N ARG A 45 8.49 13.46 4.14
CA ARG A 45 7.56 13.76 3.01
C ARG A 45 7.43 12.69 1.93
N LEU A 46 6.58 11.71 2.22
CA LEU A 46 5.97 10.76 1.27
C LEU A 46 5.17 11.44 0.13
N GLN A 47 4.66 12.64 0.36
CA GLN A 47 3.72 13.30 -0.56
C GLN A 47 4.44 14.00 -1.72
N ASP A 48 4.22 13.53 -2.94
CA ASP A 48 4.45 14.31 -4.16
C ASP A 48 3.22 15.19 -4.43
N ARG A 49 3.28 16.44 -3.97
CA ARG A 49 2.17 17.40 -4.13
C ARG A 49 1.92 17.76 -5.59
N THR A 50 2.97 17.79 -6.41
CA THR A 50 2.86 18.13 -7.83
C THR A 50 2.12 17.00 -8.55
N PHE A 51 2.52 15.75 -8.32
CA PHE A 51 1.81 14.58 -8.84
C PHE A 51 0.34 14.58 -8.43
N ILE A 52 0.04 14.80 -7.15
CA ILE A 52 -1.35 14.82 -6.65
C ILE A 52 -2.16 15.91 -7.37
N GLN A 53 -1.64 17.13 -7.46
CA GLN A 53 -2.35 18.26 -8.09
C GLN A 53 -2.53 18.09 -9.60
N GLN A 54 -1.60 17.39 -10.28
CA GLN A 54 -1.71 17.08 -11.70
C GLN A 54 -2.83 16.06 -12.01
N HIS A 55 -3.15 15.17 -11.07
CA HIS A 55 -4.14 14.11 -11.26
C HIS A 55 -5.49 14.40 -10.59
N PHE A 56 -5.49 15.13 -9.48
CA PHE A 56 -6.68 15.42 -8.68
C PHE A 56 -6.70 16.90 -8.30
N ALA A 57 -7.63 17.65 -8.90
CA ALA A 57 -7.80 19.07 -8.62
C ALA A 57 -8.27 19.34 -7.17
N THR A 58 -9.00 18.38 -6.57
CA THR A 58 -9.47 18.48 -5.18
C THR A 58 -9.34 17.14 -4.46
N PRO A 59 -9.22 17.15 -3.11
CA PRO A 59 -9.24 15.92 -2.31
C PRO A 59 -10.51 15.09 -2.52
N GLU A 60 -11.64 15.73 -2.78
CA GLU A 60 -12.94 15.07 -3.02
C GLU A 60 -12.89 14.19 -4.26
N LEU A 61 -12.23 14.64 -5.34
CA LEU A 61 -12.07 13.82 -6.55
C LEU A 61 -11.25 12.56 -6.28
N TYR A 62 -10.20 12.66 -5.46
CA TYR A 62 -9.43 11.49 -5.05
C TYR A 62 -10.27 10.54 -4.17
N ARG A 63 -11.07 11.07 -3.24
CA ARG A 63 -11.99 10.23 -2.43
C ARG A 63 -13.01 9.49 -3.31
N HIS A 64 -13.58 10.17 -4.31
CA HIS A 64 -14.48 9.53 -5.27
C HIS A 64 -13.78 8.43 -6.07
N PHE A 65 -12.60 8.69 -6.61
CA PHE A 65 -11.79 7.70 -7.33
C PHE A 65 -11.55 6.42 -6.50
N ILE A 66 -11.25 6.56 -5.21
CA ILE A 66 -11.08 5.42 -4.30
C ILE A 66 -12.41 4.72 -4.03
N ASN A 67 -13.49 5.45 -3.74
CA ASN A 67 -14.79 4.86 -3.44
C ASN A 67 -15.38 4.10 -4.64
N ASP A 68 -15.20 4.62 -5.85
CA ASP A 68 -15.60 3.96 -7.09
C ASP A 68 -14.85 2.62 -7.26
N TYR A 69 -13.55 2.59 -6.96
CA TYR A 69 -12.78 1.35 -6.97
C TYR A 69 -13.27 0.32 -5.94
N LEU A 70 -13.58 0.76 -4.72
CA LEU A 70 -14.05 -0.12 -3.65
C LEU A 70 -15.46 -0.67 -3.93
N THR A 71 -16.33 0.15 -4.52
CA THR A 71 -17.72 -0.23 -4.82
C THR A 71 -17.79 -1.22 -5.99
N ASN A 72 -16.89 -1.10 -6.96
CA ASN A 72 -16.87 -1.94 -8.16
C ASN A 72 -16.00 -3.20 -8.01
N ARG A 73 -15.34 -3.39 -6.87
CA ARG A 73 -14.62 -4.64 -6.56
C ARG A 73 -15.57 -5.65 -5.92
N THR A 74 -15.72 -6.81 -6.56
CA THR A 74 -16.15 -8.02 -5.84
C THR A 74 -15.06 -8.39 -4.84
N SER A 75 -15.41 -8.50 -3.56
CA SER A 75 -14.45 -8.82 -2.50
C SER A 75 -13.66 -10.07 -2.87
N PRO A 76 -12.31 -10.01 -2.93
CA PRO A 76 -11.51 -11.21 -2.98
C PRO A 76 -11.70 -11.99 -1.67
N LYS A 77 -11.26 -13.26 -1.67
CA LYS A 77 -11.14 -14.09 -0.46
C LYS A 77 -10.54 -13.29 0.69
N SER A 78 -10.98 -13.60 1.91
CA SER A 78 -10.64 -12.81 3.09
C SER A 78 -9.12 -12.72 3.27
N PHE A 79 -8.63 -11.61 3.82
CA PHE A 79 -7.20 -11.45 4.11
C PHE A 79 -6.64 -12.59 5.01
N ASN A 80 -7.49 -13.17 5.86
CA ASN A 80 -7.15 -14.35 6.66
C ASN A 80 -6.84 -15.59 5.80
N ASP A 81 -7.50 -15.75 4.64
CA ASP A 81 -7.23 -16.84 3.71
C ASP A 81 -5.84 -16.70 3.07
N TRP A 82 -5.35 -15.46 2.91
CA TRP A 82 -4.02 -15.17 2.38
C TRP A 82 -2.92 -15.38 3.43
N LEU A 83 -3.17 -14.97 4.69
CA LEU A 83 -2.25 -15.19 5.80
C LEU A 83 -2.07 -16.68 6.13
N GLY A 84 -3.14 -17.49 6.06
CA GLY A 84 -3.05 -18.93 6.28
C GLY A 84 -2.37 -19.73 5.17
N ALA A 85 -2.31 -19.19 3.94
CA ALA A 85 -1.61 -19.79 2.81
C ALA A 85 -0.11 -19.43 2.75
N SER A 86 0.28 -18.41 3.50
CA SER A 86 1.64 -17.85 3.55
C SER A 86 2.42 -18.42 4.75
N ASN A 87 2.42 -19.75 4.91
CA ASN A 87 3.40 -20.43 5.75
C ASN A 87 4.76 -20.37 5.04
N PHE A 88 5.39 -19.21 5.09
CA PHE A 88 6.79 -19.04 4.72
C PHE A 88 7.62 -19.43 5.94
N GLU A 89 7.90 -20.73 6.04
CA GLU A 89 9.11 -21.26 6.71
C GLU A 89 10.36 -20.89 5.91
#